data_AF-A0A4P1R957-F1
#
_entry.id   AF-A0A4P1R957-F1
#
_cell.length_a   1.000
_cell.length_b   1.000
_cell.length_c   1.000
_cell.angle_alpha   90.00
_cell.angle_beta   90.00
_cell.angle_gamma   90.00
#
_symmetry.space_group_name_H-M   'P 1'
#
loop_
_entity.id
_entity.type
_entity.pdbx_description
1 polymer ?
#
loop_
_entity_poly.entity_id
_entity_poly.type
_entity_poly.pdbx_seq_one_letter_code
_entity_poly.pdbx_strand_id
1 'polypeptide(L)'
;MPIFISDEELSKFSGDAATVAAKADAFIRGLLHDLDTVRARADAADINAEQNCSLIEQKYISLAAEFSKLESQVSELQSSLDQRQRELAEAESQNHQVQLQLVEKDREIERLRTEVAELHKSKRQLIEFNGQKDLELSEKNATIKSYLDKIVHLTENAAKKEAHLSEVEAELGRSQAACTRFQQEKEILERQNAWLDDELTGKVNSFFELRQKHTELDADMSSRLTNELISVKDAAAANEERFSAELSTVSALTSFVMLLPPLQLSF
;
A
#
# COMPACT_ATOMS: atom_id res chain seq x y z
N MET A 1 41.37 -72.38 141.72
CA MET A 1 42.82 -72.24 141.98
C MET A 1 43.24 -70.82 141.69
N PRO A 2 44.06 -70.17 142.53
CA PRO A 2 44.53 -68.82 142.25
C PRO A 2 45.42 -68.84 140.99
N ILE A 3 44.99 -68.15 139.93
CA ILE A 3 45.65 -68.16 138.62
C ILE A 3 47.03 -67.47 138.64
N PHE A 4 47.28 -66.65 139.67
CA PHE A 4 48.45 -65.77 139.77
C PHE A 4 49.63 -66.38 140.55
N ILE A 5 49.47 -67.57 141.14
CA ILE A 5 50.48 -68.30 141.92
C ILE A 5 50.29 -69.80 141.69
N SER A 6 51.37 -70.54 141.45
CA SER A 6 51.33 -72.00 141.34
C SER A 6 51.22 -72.67 142.72
N ASP A 7 50.69 -73.89 142.78
CA ASP A 7 50.49 -74.62 144.05
C ASP A 7 51.81 -74.84 144.84
N GLU A 8 52.95 -74.94 144.14
CA GLU A 8 54.28 -75.04 144.74
C GLU A 8 54.75 -73.74 145.40
N GLU A 9 54.33 -72.58 144.87
CA GLU A 9 54.63 -71.28 145.47
C GLU A 9 53.67 -70.95 146.61
N LEU A 10 52.39 -71.34 146.49
CA LEU A 10 51.37 -71.15 147.52
C LEU A 10 51.72 -71.88 148.83
N SER A 11 52.28 -73.10 148.73
CA SER A 11 52.73 -73.88 149.89
C SER A 11 53.94 -73.26 150.60
N LYS A 12 54.88 -72.67 149.85
CA LYS A 12 56.10 -72.00 150.36
C LYS A 12 55.82 -70.67 151.06
N PHE A 13 54.84 -69.90 150.60
CA PHE A 13 54.48 -68.59 151.18
C PHE A 13 53.25 -68.65 152.11
N SER A 14 52.83 -69.85 152.55
CA SER A 14 51.61 -70.06 153.35
C SER A 14 51.58 -69.32 154.71
N GLY A 15 52.71 -68.82 155.20
CA GLY A 15 52.82 -67.97 156.41
C GLY A 15 53.12 -66.48 156.14
N ASP A 16 53.31 -66.06 154.89
CA ASP A 16 53.66 -64.68 154.50
C ASP A 16 52.61 -64.11 153.54
N ALA A 17 51.50 -63.67 154.13
CA ALA A 17 50.37 -63.12 153.39
C ALA A 17 50.74 -61.85 152.58
N ALA A 18 51.80 -61.14 152.96
CA ALA A 18 52.21 -59.90 152.30
C ALA A 18 52.82 -60.16 150.92
N THR A 19 53.62 -61.21 150.75
CA THR A 19 54.21 -61.58 149.44
C THR A 19 53.20 -62.22 148.50
N VAL A 20 52.26 -63.00 149.03
CA VAL A 20 51.12 -63.53 148.27
C VAL A 20 50.22 -62.38 147.77
N ALA A 21 49.92 -61.39 148.62
CA ALA A 21 49.16 -60.20 148.24
C ALA A 21 49.90 -59.34 147.20
N ALA A 22 51.21 -59.12 147.37
CA ALA A 22 52.01 -58.35 146.41
C ALA A 22 52.07 -58.99 145.01
N LYS A 23 52.13 -60.34 144.92
CA LYS A 23 52.05 -61.07 143.65
C LYS A 23 50.65 -60.98 143.03
N ALA A 24 49.58 -61.06 143.84
CA ALA A 24 48.21 -60.83 143.38
C ALA A 24 48.05 -59.40 142.83
N ASP A 25 48.55 -58.39 143.54
CA ASP A 25 48.49 -56.99 143.13
C ASP A 25 49.32 -56.69 141.88
N ALA A 26 50.46 -57.36 141.71
CA ALA A 26 51.26 -57.27 140.47
C ALA A 26 50.53 -57.90 139.28
N PHE A 27 49.90 -59.06 139.48
CA PHE A 27 49.10 -59.72 138.45
C PHE A 27 47.84 -58.92 138.09
N ILE A 28 47.13 -58.39 139.08
CA ILE A 28 45.96 -57.51 138.88
C ILE A 28 46.39 -56.24 138.12
N ARG A 29 47.53 -55.62 138.48
CA ARG A 29 48.06 -54.46 137.73
C ARG A 29 48.44 -54.80 136.29
N GLY A 30 49.03 -55.97 136.06
CA GLY A 30 49.33 -56.47 134.71
C GLY A 30 48.06 -56.67 133.88
N LEU A 31 47.06 -57.35 134.44
CA LEU A 31 45.77 -57.53 133.78
C LEU A 31 45.03 -56.21 133.53
N LEU A 32 45.10 -55.26 134.44
CA LEU A 32 44.53 -53.92 134.25
C LEU A 32 45.23 -53.18 133.11
N HIS A 33 46.56 -53.25 133.04
CA HIS A 33 47.32 -52.68 131.92
C HIS A 33 46.97 -53.34 130.59
N ASP A 34 46.90 -54.67 130.54
CA ASP A 34 46.49 -55.41 129.34
C ASP A 34 45.05 -55.04 128.92
N LEU A 35 44.13 -54.92 129.88
CA LEU A 35 42.76 -54.48 129.64
C LEU A 35 42.71 -53.05 129.09
N ASP A 36 43.50 -52.13 129.63
CA ASP A 36 43.57 -50.75 129.15
C ASP A 36 44.18 -50.66 127.75
N THR A 37 45.20 -51.47 127.44
CA THR A 37 45.79 -51.52 126.08
C THR A 37 44.82 -52.12 125.06
N VAL A 38 44.10 -53.18 125.41
CA VAL A 38 43.07 -53.78 124.56
C VAL A 38 41.91 -52.79 124.36
N ARG A 39 41.48 -52.10 125.41
CA ARG A 39 40.43 -51.06 125.32
C ARG A 39 40.88 -49.92 124.40
N ALA A 40 42.08 -49.36 124.59
CA ALA A 40 42.60 -48.30 123.72
C ALA A 40 42.73 -48.75 122.26
N ARG A 41 43.09 -50.02 122.02
CA ARG A 41 43.16 -50.60 120.67
C ARG A 41 41.78 -50.80 120.05
N ALA A 42 40.79 -51.20 120.83
CA ALA A 42 39.40 -51.30 120.40
C ALA A 42 38.84 -49.91 120.07
N ASP A 43 39.04 -48.91 120.94
CA ASP A 43 38.61 -47.52 120.71
C ASP A 43 39.26 -46.94 119.43
N ALA A 44 40.56 -47.19 119.21
CA ALA A 44 41.25 -46.78 117.99
C ALA A 44 40.72 -47.48 116.72
N ALA A 45 40.34 -48.76 116.84
CA ALA A 45 39.73 -49.51 115.75
C ALA A 45 38.33 -48.98 115.41
N ASP A 46 37.52 -48.66 116.43
CA ASP A 46 36.19 -48.10 116.26
C ASP A 46 36.24 -46.71 115.61
N ILE A 47 37.16 -45.84 116.06
CA ILE A 47 37.39 -44.52 115.44
C ILE A 47 37.80 -44.67 113.97
N ASN A 48 38.70 -45.60 113.66
CA ASN A 48 39.16 -45.82 112.29
C ASN A 48 38.04 -46.40 111.40
N ALA A 49 37.20 -47.28 111.95
CA ALA A 49 36.03 -47.79 111.25
C ALA A 49 35.03 -46.67 110.95
N GLU A 50 34.74 -45.80 111.91
CA GLU A 50 33.85 -44.65 111.74
C GLU A 50 34.38 -43.66 110.70
N GLN A 51 35.67 -43.31 110.76
CA GLN A 51 36.32 -42.44 109.77
C GLN A 51 36.26 -43.03 108.35
N ASN A 52 36.50 -44.34 108.21
CA ASN A 52 36.39 -45.02 106.93
C ASN A 52 34.95 -45.04 106.40
N CYS A 53 33.96 -45.27 107.27
CA CYS A 53 32.55 -45.19 106.91
C CYS A 53 32.17 -43.78 106.42
N SER A 54 32.55 -42.72 107.14
CA SER A 54 32.29 -41.33 106.73
C SER A 54 32.94 -40.98 105.39
N LEU A 55 34.17 -41.44 105.15
CA LEU A 55 34.85 -41.22 103.86
C LEU A 55 34.13 -41.90 102.70
N ILE A 56 33.67 -43.14 102.90
CA ILE A 56 32.91 -43.89 101.89
C ILE A 56 31.58 -43.21 101.62
N GLU A 57 30.87 -42.78 102.65
CA GLU A 57 29.59 -42.07 102.53
C GLU A 57 29.75 -40.77 101.74
N GLN A 58 30.78 -39.96 102.05
CA GLN A 58 31.06 -38.74 101.30
C GLN A 58 31.35 -39.03 99.82
N LYS A 59 32.15 -40.06 99.51
CA LYS A 59 32.41 -40.49 98.13
C LYS A 59 31.15 -40.94 97.42
N TYR A 60 30.30 -41.70 98.11
CA TYR A 60 29.03 -42.16 97.57
C TYR A 60 28.10 -40.98 97.24
N ILE A 61 27.99 -40.01 98.15
CA ILE A 61 27.18 -38.79 97.93
C ILE A 61 27.72 -37.99 96.73
N SER A 62 29.04 -37.79 96.65
CA SER A 62 29.67 -37.08 95.53
C SER A 62 29.42 -37.77 94.20
N LEU A 63 29.61 -39.10 94.17
CA LEU A 63 29.42 -39.89 92.97
C LEU A 63 27.94 -39.90 92.54
N ALA A 64 27.01 -40.04 93.49
CA ALA A 64 25.57 -39.98 93.22
C ALA A 64 25.16 -38.62 92.62
N ALA A 65 25.71 -37.51 93.13
CA ALA A 65 25.44 -36.18 92.59
C ALA A 65 25.97 -36.01 91.15
N GLU A 66 27.17 -36.54 90.86
CA GLU A 66 27.71 -36.55 89.50
C GLU A 66 26.87 -37.42 88.55
N PHE A 67 26.41 -38.59 89.00
CA PHE A 67 25.50 -39.45 88.23
C PHE A 67 24.19 -38.72 87.90
N SER A 68 23.54 -38.09 88.87
CA SER A 68 22.31 -37.33 88.62
C SER A 68 22.52 -36.18 87.63
N LYS A 69 23.68 -35.52 87.69
CA LYS A 69 24.05 -34.47 86.71
C LYS A 69 24.27 -35.04 85.32
N LEU A 70 24.94 -36.19 85.20
CA LEU A 70 25.12 -36.85 83.91
C LEU A 70 23.78 -37.32 83.32
N GLU A 71 22.88 -37.87 84.14
CA GLU A 71 21.53 -38.26 83.72
C GLU A 71 20.71 -37.07 83.22
N SER A 72 20.80 -35.91 83.88
CA SER A 72 20.12 -34.70 83.41
C SER A 72 20.70 -34.22 82.07
N GLN A 73 22.02 -34.22 81.92
CA GLN A 73 22.69 -33.86 80.66
C GLN A 73 22.34 -34.80 79.52
N VAL A 74 22.28 -36.12 79.77
CA VAL A 74 21.86 -37.10 78.75
C VAL A 74 20.41 -36.83 78.33
N SER A 75 19.52 -36.54 79.28
CA SER A 75 18.11 -36.22 79.00
C SER A 75 17.98 -34.92 78.18
N GLU A 76 18.75 -33.89 78.51
CA GLU A 76 18.80 -32.63 77.76
C GLU A 76 19.32 -32.85 76.34
N LEU A 77 20.44 -33.56 76.18
CA LEU A 77 21.02 -33.87 74.87
C LEU A 77 20.06 -34.72 74.02
N GLN A 78 19.36 -35.69 74.62
CA GLN A 78 18.36 -36.49 73.94
C GLN A 78 17.21 -35.61 73.42
N SER A 79 16.69 -34.71 74.25
CA SER A 79 15.63 -33.78 73.85
C SER A 79 16.06 -32.84 72.72
N SER A 80 17.33 -32.40 72.74
CA SER A 80 17.91 -31.55 71.69
C SER A 80 18.08 -32.33 70.39
N LEU A 81 18.55 -33.59 70.46
CA LEU A 81 18.68 -34.47 69.32
C LEU A 81 17.32 -34.72 68.65
N ASP A 82 16.30 -35.05 69.44
CA ASP A 82 14.94 -35.27 68.93
C ASP A 82 14.38 -34.00 68.26
N GLN A 83 14.65 -32.83 68.82
CA GLN A 83 14.24 -31.55 68.21
C GLN A 83 14.95 -31.31 66.87
N ARG A 84 16.27 -31.55 66.80
CA ARG A 84 17.03 -31.42 65.54
C ARG A 84 16.59 -32.42 64.47
N GLN A 85 16.21 -33.63 64.87
CA GLN A 85 15.65 -34.61 63.94
C GLN A 85 14.32 -34.15 63.33
N ARG A 86 13.44 -33.52 64.13
CA ARG A 86 12.19 -32.94 63.61
C ARG A 86 12.44 -31.79 62.65
N GLU A 87 13.34 -30.88 63.00
CA GLU A 87 13.72 -29.75 62.14
C GLU A 87 14.30 -30.23 60.80
N LEU A 88 15.14 -31.27 60.82
CA LEU A 88 15.70 -31.86 59.61
C LEU A 88 14.61 -32.48 58.73
N ALA A 89 13.70 -33.28 59.31
CA ALA A 89 12.60 -33.89 58.58
C ALA A 89 11.65 -32.85 57.96
N GLU A 90 11.38 -31.75 58.69
CA GLU A 90 10.58 -30.63 58.17
C GLU A 90 11.29 -29.94 56.99
N ALA A 91 12.58 -29.63 57.12
CA ALA A 91 13.37 -29.02 56.06
C ALA A 91 13.47 -29.92 54.81
N GLU A 92 13.62 -31.24 54.99
CA GLU A 92 13.62 -32.21 53.89
C GLU A 92 12.27 -32.24 53.17
N SER A 93 11.15 -32.23 53.90
CA SER A 93 9.81 -32.16 53.33
C SER A 93 9.59 -30.86 52.54
N GLN A 94 9.99 -29.72 53.09
CA GLN A 94 9.89 -28.42 52.42
C GLN A 94 10.75 -28.39 51.15
N ASN A 95 11.97 -28.93 51.19
CA ASN A 95 12.85 -29.02 50.03
C ASN A 95 12.21 -29.87 48.92
N HIS A 96 11.64 -31.03 49.27
CA HIS A 96 10.95 -31.87 48.30
C HIS A 96 9.73 -31.17 47.68
N GLN A 97 8.96 -30.42 48.48
CA GLN A 97 7.85 -29.61 47.98
C GLN A 97 8.30 -28.54 46.98
N VAL A 98 9.38 -27.81 47.30
CA VAL A 98 9.96 -26.80 46.40
C VAL A 98 10.47 -27.44 45.10
N GLN A 99 11.10 -28.61 45.19
CA GLN A 99 11.58 -29.34 44.02
C GLN A 99 10.43 -29.73 43.07
N LEU A 100 9.29 -30.17 43.62
CA LEU A 100 8.09 -30.45 42.82
C LEU A 100 7.56 -29.19 42.12
N GLN A 101 7.49 -28.07 42.84
CA GLN A 101 7.08 -26.79 42.25
C GLN A 101 8.04 -26.32 41.14
N LEU A 102 9.35 -26.51 41.33
CA LEU A 102 10.35 -26.17 40.32
C LEU A 102 10.13 -26.98 39.04
N VAL A 103 9.89 -28.29 39.15
CA VAL A 103 9.58 -29.16 38.01
C VAL A 103 8.29 -28.74 37.31
N GLU A 104 7.26 -28.32 38.05
CA GLU A 104 6.02 -27.78 37.45
C GLU A 104 6.27 -26.47 36.69
N LYS A 105 7.08 -25.56 37.24
CA LYS A 105 7.46 -24.32 36.55
C LYS A 105 8.32 -24.57 35.32
N ASP A 106 9.22 -25.56 35.34
CA ASP A 106 9.99 -25.94 34.16
C ASP A 106 9.09 -26.48 33.04
N ARG A 107 8.08 -27.30 33.38
CA ARG A 107 7.08 -27.78 32.41
C ARG A 107 6.27 -26.63 31.81
N GLU A 108 5.90 -25.65 32.61
CA GLU A 108 5.21 -24.43 32.15
C GLU A 108 6.08 -23.64 31.18
N ILE A 109 7.36 -23.42 31.52
CA ILE A 109 8.32 -22.73 30.68
C ILE A 109 8.48 -23.43 29.32
N GLU A 110 8.63 -24.75 29.30
CA GLU A 110 8.77 -25.50 28.04
C GLU A 110 7.52 -25.44 27.17
N ARG A 111 6.33 -25.48 27.77
CA ARG A 111 5.07 -25.29 27.01
C ARG A 111 5.00 -23.89 26.39
N LEU A 112 5.27 -22.84 27.17
CA LEU A 112 5.28 -21.46 26.66
C LEU A 112 6.33 -21.27 25.56
N ARG A 113 7.50 -21.92 25.67
CA ARG A 113 8.52 -21.93 24.60
C ARG A 113 7.98 -22.53 23.30
N THR A 114 7.26 -23.65 23.37
CA THR A 114 6.65 -24.26 22.18
C THR A 114 5.59 -23.36 21.54
N GLU A 115 4.72 -22.74 22.33
CA GLU A 115 3.69 -21.81 21.83
C GLU A 115 4.32 -20.58 21.16
N VAL A 116 5.35 -19.99 21.77
CA VAL A 116 6.10 -18.87 21.17
C VAL A 116 6.75 -19.28 19.85
N ALA A 117 7.31 -20.49 19.75
CA ALA A 117 7.91 -20.98 18.52
C ALA A 117 6.86 -21.16 17.39
N GLU A 118 5.69 -21.69 17.72
CA GLU A 118 4.57 -21.85 16.78
C GLU A 118 4.02 -20.49 16.31
N LEU A 119 3.82 -19.54 17.24
CA LEU A 119 3.42 -18.17 16.93
C LEU A 119 4.44 -17.47 16.04
N HIS A 120 5.74 -17.62 16.31
CA HIS A 120 6.79 -17.10 15.44
C HIS A 120 6.80 -17.73 14.04
N LYS A 121 6.47 -19.02 13.92
CA LYS A 121 6.32 -19.67 12.62
C LYS A 121 5.13 -19.09 11.84
N SER A 122 3.97 -18.98 12.49
CA SER A 122 2.77 -18.39 11.89
C SER A 122 2.99 -16.92 11.49
N LYS A 123 3.59 -16.10 12.36
CA LYS A 123 3.94 -14.70 12.07
C LYS A 123 4.82 -14.57 10.84
N ARG A 124 5.85 -15.42 10.69
CA ARG A 124 6.72 -15.40 9.50
C ARG A 124 5.94 -15.72 8.22
N GLN A 125 5.08 -16.73 8.25
CA GLN A 125 4.24 -17.10 7.10
C GLN A 125 3.30 -15.95 6.70
N LEU A 126 2.71 -15.23 7.66
CA LEU A 126 1.87 -14.07 7.38
C LEU A 126 2.65 -12.91 6.75
N ILE A 127 3.88 -12.66 7.20
CA ILE A 127 4.74 -11.62 6.61
C ILE A 127 5.11 -11.98 5.16
N GLU A 128 5.47 -13.24 4.90
CA GLU A 128 5.76 -13.74 3.55
C GLU A 128 4.55 -13.59 2.63
N PHE A 129 3.36 -13.98 3.10
CA PHE A 129 2.11 -13.83 2.35
C PHE A 129 1.78 -12.36 2.07
N ASN A 130 1.95 -11.47 3.05
CA ASN A 130 1.74 -10.04 2.85
C ASN A 130 2.69 -9.49 1.79
N GLY A 131 3.98 -9.86 1.84
CA GLY A 131 4.95 -9.46 0.82
C GLY A 131 4.57 -9.95 -0.59
N GLN A 132 4.04 -11.17 -0.72
CA GLN A 132 3.51 -11.66 -2.00
C GLN A 132 2.32 -10.83 -2.48
N LYS A 133 1.41 -10.44 -1.58
CA LYS A 133 0.26 -9.60 -1.93
C LYS A 133 0.66 -8.18 -2.31
N ASP A 134 1.67 -7.60 -1.66
CA ASP A 134 2.22 -6.30 -2.03
C ASP A 134 2.85 -6.33 -3.44
N LEU A 135 3.55 -7.42 -3.79
CA LEU A 135 4.07 -7.64 -5.14
C LEU A 135 2.94 -7.75 -6.17
N GLU A 136 1.91 -8.57 -5.90
CA GLU A 136 0.74 -8.72 -6.78
C GLU A 136 0.04 -7.36 -6.99
N LEU A 137 -0.17 -6.58 -5.92
CA LEU A 137 -0.76 -5.25 -6.00
C LEU A 137 0.11 -4.28 -6.83
N SER A 138 1.43 -4.33 -6.66
CA SER A 138 2.37 -3.52 -7.45
C SER A 138 2.30 -3.85 -8.94
N GLU A 139 2.25 -5.13 -9.30
CA GLU A 139 2.08 -5.58 -10.68
C GLU A 139 0.74 -5.12 -11.26
N LYS A 140 -0.36 -5.30 -10.54
CA LYS A 140 -1.68 -4.82 -10.98
C LYS A 140 -1.67 -3.30 -11.16
N ASN A 141 -1.08 -2.54 -10.24
CA ASN A 141 -0.95 -1.09 -10.36
C ASN A 141 -0.13 -0.68 -11.59
N ALA A 142 0.96 -1.39 -11.91
CA ALA A 142 1.74 -1.16 -13.12
C ALA A 142 0.92 -1.42 -14.39
N THR A 143 0.12 -2.50 -14.42
CA THR A 143 -0.77 -2.79 -15.56
C THR A 143 -1.87 -1.74 -15.72
N ILE A 144 -2.49 -1.31 -14.62
CA ILE A 144 -3.49 -0.24 -14.62
C ILE A 144 -2.91 1.06 -15.17
N LYS A 145 -1.69 1.42 -14.74
CA LYS A 145 -0.99 2.60 -15.25
C LYS A 145 -0.74 2.52 -16.75
N SER A 146 -0.32 1.36 -17.26
CA SER A 146 -0.15 1.15 -18.70
C SER A 146 -1.46 1.31 -19.48
N TYR A 147 -2.58 0.79 -18.97
CA TYR A 147 -3.89 0.99 -19.59
C TYR A 147 -4.32 2.46 -19.55
N LEU A 148 -4.07 3.16 -18.46
CA LEU A 148 -4.36 4.59 -18.33
C LEU A 148 -3.59 5.41 -19.37
N ASP A 149 -2.28 5.18 -19.49
CA ASP A 149 -1.43 5.85 -20.48
C ASP A 149 -1.94 5.61 -21.91
N LYS A 150 -2.39 4.39 -22.21
CA LYS A 150 -2.98 4.04 -23.51
C LYS A 150 -4.30 4.79 -23.76
N ILE A 151 -5.17 4.89 -22.76
CA ILE A 151 -6.44 5.63 -22.87
C ILE A 151 -6.18 7.11 -23.13
N VAL A 152 -5.25 7.72 -22.39
CA VAL A 152 -4.85 9.11 -22.59
C VAL A 152 -4.33 9.32 -24.01
N HIS A 153 -3.41 8.48 -24.47
CA HIS A 153 -2.86 8.58 -25.82
C HIS A 153 -3.93 8.45 -26.93
N LEU A 154 -4.85 7.50 -26.78
CA LEU A 154 -5.96 7.34 -27.73
C LEU A 154 -6.91 8.53 -27.70
N THR A 155 -7.17 9.10 -26.53
CA THR A 155 -8.03 10.29 -26.36
C THR A 155 -7.40 11.52 -27.02
N GLU A 156 -6.11 11.75 -26.81
CA GLU A 156 -5.37 12.83 -27.47
C GLU A 156 -5.36 12.67 -29.00
N ASN A 157 -5.15 11.45 -29.50
CA ASN A 157 -5.17 11.18 -30.93
C ASN A 157 -6.57 11.37 -31.53
N ALA A 158 -7.63 10.98 -30.82
CA ALA A 158 -9.00 11.22 -31.25
C ALA A 158 -9.29 12.72 -31.33
N ALA A 159 -8.91 13.49 -30.30
CA ALA A 159 -9.07 14.95 -30.29
C ALA A 159 -8.32 15.63 -31.45
N LYS A 160 -7.10 15.18 -31.77
CA LYS A 160 -6.34 15.68 -32.94
C LYS A 160 -7.04 15.39 -34.26
N LYS A 161 -7.58 14.18 -34.43
CA LYS A 161 -8.33 13.80 -35.64
C LYS A 161 -9.61 14.60 -35.78
N GLU A 162 -10.34 14.79 -34.67
CA GLU A 162 -11.57 15.60 -34.65
C GLU A 162 -11.29 17.05 -35.06
N ALA A 163 -10.23 17.66 -34.53
CA ALA A 163 -9.82 19.01 -34.91
C ALA A 163 -9.50 19.11 -36.41
N HIS A 164 -8.75 18.14 -36.95
CA HIS A 164 -8.44 18.10 -38.38
C HIS A 164 -9.68 17.87 -39.26
N LEU A 165 -10.61 16.99 -38.83
CA LEU A 165 -11.88 16.80 -39.54
C LEU A 165 -12.68 18.10 -39.59
N SER A 166 -12.81 18.80 -38.45
CA SER A 166 -13.50 20.08 -38.38
C SER A 166 -12.87 21.14 -39.30
N GLU A 167 -11.53 21.18 -39.40
CA GLU A 167 -10.82 22.08 -40.33
C GLU A 167 -11.13 21.76 -41.80
N VAL A 168 -11.09 20.48 -42.17
CA VAL A 168 -11.39 20.02 -43.54
C VAL A 168 -12.86 20.27 -43.90
N GLU A 169 -13.79 20.03 -42.97
CA GLU A 169 -15.21 20.32 -43.17
C GLU A 169 -15.46 21.82 -43.38
N ALA A 170 -14.77 22.67 -42.62
CA ALA A 170 -14.83 24.12 -42.80
C ALA A 170 -14.27 24.56 -44.16
N GLU A 171 -13.16 23.98 -44.61
CA GLU A 171 -12.59 24.26 -45.94
C GLU A 171 -13.49 23.75 -47.07
N LEU A 172 -14.09 22.56 -46.92
CA LEU A 172 -15.08 22.06 -47.86
C LEU A 172 -16.27 23.01 -47.98
N GLY A 173 -16.80 23.50 -46.85
CA GLY A 173 -17.87 24.50 -46.83
C GLY A 173 -17.48 25.79 -47.55
N ARG A 174 -16.26 26.29 -47.34
CA ARG A 174 -15.72 27.46 -48.06
C ARG A 174 -15.65 27.22 -49.56
N SER A 175 -15.11 26.07 -49.98
CA SER A 175 -15.02 25.73 -51.40
C SER A 175 -16.39 25.55 -52.05
N GLN A 176 -17.35 24.95 -51.37
CA GLN A 176 -18.73 24.80 -51.87
C GLN A 176 -19.42 26.15 -52.04
N ALA A 177 -19.24 27.06 -51.09
CA ALA A 177 -19.75 28.43 -51.20
C ALA A 177 -19.12 29.17 -52.40
N ALA A 178 -17.81 29.02 -52.61
CA ALA A 178 -17.12 29.57 -53.77
C ALA A 178 -17.63 28.99 -55.10
N CYS A 179 -17.82 27.67 -55.18
CA CYS A 179 -18.40 27.02 -56.36
C CYS A 179 -19.81 27.53 -56.67
N THR A 180 -20.65 27.70 -55.64
CA THR A 180 -22.01 28.23 -55.79
C THR A 180 -21.96 29.66 -56.33
N ARG A 181 -21.06 30.50 -55.80
CA ARG A 181 -20.86 31.86 -56.28
C ARG A 181 -20.41 31.88 -57.75
N PHE A 182 -19.40 31.08 -58.13
CA PHE A 182 -18.94 31.02 -59.51
C PHE A 182 -20.02 30.51 -60.46
N GLN A 183 -20.85 29.56 -60.02
CA GLN A 183 -21.99 29.09 -60.80
C GLN A 183 -23.01 30.22 -61.04
N GLN A 184 -23.31 31.05 -60.03
CA GLN A 184 -24.16 32.23 -60.19
C GLN A 184 -23.55 33.27 -61.14
N GLU A 185 -22.25 33.57 -60.99
CA GLU A 185 -21.53 34.48 -61.89
C GLU A 185 -21.56 33.98 -63.34
N LYS A 186 -21.36 32.67 -63.55
CA LYS A 186 -21.49 32.01 -64.86
C LYS A 186 -22.89 32.20 -65.46
N GLU A 187 -23.95 31.92 -64.70
CA GLU A 187 -25.33 32.07 -65.18
C GLU A 187 -25.66 33.52 -65.57
N ILE A 188 -25.15 34.50 -64.82
CA ILE A 188 -25.30 35.92 -65.16
C ILE A 188 -24.59 36.23 -66.48
N LEU A 189 -23.35 35.77 -66.67
CA LEU A 189 -22.59 35.96 -67.90
C LEU A 189 -23.26 35.28 -69.10
N GLU A 190 -23.78 34.07 -68.95
CA GLU A 190 -24.52 33.36 -70.01
C GLU A 190 -25.77 34.15 -70.43
N ARG A 191 -26.53 34.70 -69.47
CA ARG A 191 -27.68 35.57 -69.77
C ARG A 191 -27.28 36.86 -70.47
N GLN A 192 -26.18 37.49 -70.05
CA GLN A 192 -25.66 38.70 -70.68
C GLN A 192 -25.21 38.45 -72.12
N ASN A 193 -24.51 37.34 -72.38
CA ASN A 193 -24.10 36.96 -73.74
C ASN A 193 -25.32 36.71 -74.63
N ALA A 194 -26.32 35.95 -74.15
CA ALA A 194 -27.55 35.71 -74.91
C ALA A 194 -28.29 37.02 -75.24
N TRP A 195 -28.39 37.95 -74.28
CA TRP A 195 -29.00 39.26 -74.51
C TRP A 195 -28.20 40.09 -75.54
N LEU A 196 -26.87 40.07 -75.48
CA LEU A 196 -26.02 40.75 -76.47
C LEU A 196 -26.20 40.16 -77.87
N ASP A 197 -26.29 38.84 -77.98
CA ASP A 197 -26.53 38.16 -79.26
C ASP A 197 -27.90 38.55 -79.84
N ASP A 198 -28.95 38.60 -79.02
CA ASP A 198 -30.29 39.05 -79.42
C ASP A 198 -30.28 40.52 -79.88
N GLU A 199 -29.62 41.42 -79.14
CA GLU A 199 -29.50 42.85 -79.47
C GLU A 199 -28.69 43.06 -80.77
N LEU A 200 -27.58 42.34 -80.94
CA LEU A 200 -26.78 42.36 -82.16
C LEU A 200 -27.58 41.84 -83.35
N THR A 201 -28.30 40.73 -83.18
CA THR A 201 -29.18 40.15 -84.20
C THR A 201 -30.29 41.14 -84.58
N GLY A 202 -30.92 41.78 -83.59
CA GLY A 202 -31.92 42.83 -83.80
C GLY A 202 -31.36 44.02 -84.58
N LYS A 203 -30.17 44.51 -84.23
CA LYS A 203 -29.49 45.58 -84.98
C LYS A 203 -29.19 45.17 -86.41
N VAL A 204 -28.62 43.98 -86.64
CA VAL A 204 -28.34 43.45 -87.99
C VAL A 204 -29.63 43.39 -88.82
N ASN A 205 -30.73 42.89 -88.25
CA ASN A 205 -32.03 42.85 -88.93
C ASN A 205 -32.55 44.25 -89.27
N SER A 206 -32.48 45.20 -88.34
CA SER A 206 -32.88 46.60 -88.61
C SER A 206 -32.04 47.26 -89.71
N PHE A 207 -30.73 47.01 -89.74
CA PHE A 207 -29.84 47.48 -90.80
C PHE A 207 -30.17 46.82 -92.13
N PHE A 208 -30.54 45.55 -92.13
CA PHE A 208 -30.99 44.82 -93.31
C PHE A 208 -32.31 45.39 -93.86
N GLU A 209 -33.31 45.61 -93.00
CA GLU A 209 -34.57 46.28 -93.38
C GLU A 209 -34.35 47.69 -93.92
N LEU A 210 -33.46 48.47 -93.30
CA LEU A 210 -33.12 49.82 -93.77
C LEU A 210 -32.44 49.78 -95.14
N ARG A 211 -31.51 48.83 -95.35
CA ARG A 211 -30.89 48.59 -96.65
C ARG A 211 -31.90 48.15 -97.69
N GLN A 212 -32.85 47.28 -97.33
CA GLN A 212 -33.92 46.85 -98.23
C GLN A 212 -34.79 48.03 -98.64
N LYS A 213 -35.27 48.84 -97.69
CA LYS A 213 -36.04 50.06 -97.96
C LYS A 213 -35.27 51.06 -98.83
N HIS A 214 -33.98 51.24 -98.59
CA HIS A 214 -33.13 52.09 -99.42
C HIS A 214 -33.03 51.55 -100.85
N THR A 215 -32.86 50.23 -101.01
CA THR A 215 -32.82 49.57 -102.32
C THR A 215 -34.15 49.69 -103.06
N GLU A 216 -35.27 49.55 -102.35
CA GLU A 216 -36.63 49.74 -102.89
C GLU A 216 -36.85 51.20 -103.33
N LEU A 217 -36.42 52.18 -102.52
CA LEU A 217 -36.46 53.60 -102.88
C LEU A 217 -35.54 53.91 -104.07
N ASP A 218 -34.33 53.37 -104.11
CA ASP A 218 -33.41 53.54 -105.23
C ASP A 218 -33.97 52.92 -106.52
N ALA A 219 -34.61 51.76 -106.42
CA ALA A 219 -35.32 51.14 -107.54
C ALA A 219 -36.53 51.97 -107.98
N ASP A 220 -37.34 52.50 -107.06
CA ASP A 220 -38.46 53.39 -107.38
C ASP A 220 -37.97 54.67 -108.05
N MET A 221 -36.95 55.33 -107.49
CA MET A 221 -36.31 56.52 -108.09
C MET A 221 -35.73 56.22 -109.47
N SER A 222 -35.05 55.08 -109.65
CA SER A 222 -34.54 54.65 -110.95
C SER A 222 -35.68 54.39 -111.94
N SER A 223 -36.79 53.80 -111.48
CA SER A 223 -37.98 53.60 -112.31
C SER A 223 -38.63 54.93 -112.73
N ARG A 224 -38.69 55.91 -111.81
CA ARG A 224 -39.20 57.25 -112.10
C ARG A 224 -38.30 57.99 -113.08
N LEU A 225 -36.98 57.95 -112.87
CA LEU A 225 -35.99 58.53 -113.78
C LEU A 225 -36.07 57.88 -115.17
N THR A 226 -36.25 56.56 -115.26
CA THR A 226 -36.42 55.88 -116.56
C THR A 226 -37.75 56.21 -117.22
N ASN A 227 -38.84 56.32 -116.46
CA ASN A 227 -40.13 56.80 -116.96
C ASN A 227 -40.07 58.25 -117.45
N GLU A 228 -39.40 59.14 -116.73
CA GLU A 228 -39.12 60.51 -117.17
C GLU A 228 -38.25 60.51 -118.44
N LEU A 229 -37.24 59.64 -118.52
CA LEU A 229 -36.39 59.49 -119.71
C LEU A 229 -37.18 59.01 -120.93
N ILE A 230 -38.08 58.03 -120.76
CA ILE A 230 -38.99 57.55 -121.81
C ILE A 230 -39.97 58.66 -122.20
N SER A 231 -40.54 59.39 -121.25
CA SER A 231 -41.43 60.52 -121.53
C SER A 231 -40.73 61.63 -122.31
N VAL A 232 -39.49 61.99 -121.95
CA VAL A 232 -38.67 62.95 -122.70
C VAL A 232 -38.34 62.42 -124.09
N LYS A 233 -38.05 61.11 -124.21
CA LYS A 233 -37.80 60.46 -125.49
C LYS A 233 -39.05 60.45 -126.37
N ASP A 234 -40.22 60.18 -125.82
CA ASP A 234 -41.49 60.20 -126.55
C ASP A 234 -41.87 61.64 -126.95
N ALA A 235 -41.59 62.63 -126.09
CA ALA A 235 -41.71 64.04 -126.45
C ALA A 235 -40.74 64.45 -127.58
N ALA A 236 -39.51 63.91 -127.58
CA ALA A 236 -38.55 64.11 -128.66
C ALA A 236 -39.00 63.43 -129.96
N ALA A 237 -39.51 62.20 -129.90
CA ALA A 237 -40.03 61.47 -131.07
C ALA A 237 -41.28 62.14 -131.66
N ALA A 238 -42.20 62.65 -130.83
CA ALA A 238 -43.35 63.43 -131.29
C ALA A 238 -42.92 64.76 -131.94
N ASN A 239 -41.82 65.36 -131.48
CA ASN A 239 -41.24 66.54 -132.12
C ASN A 239 -40.61 66.19 -133.47
N GLU A 240 -39.97 65.03 -133.58
CA GLU A 240 -39.37 64.51 -134.82
C GLU A 240 -40.44 64.15 -135.87
N GLU A 241 -41.56 63.54 -135.46
CA GLU A 241 -42.73 63.31 -136.32
C GLU A 241 -43.41 64.61 -136.78
N ARG A 242 -43.48 65.64 -135.92
CA ARG A 242 -43.96 66.98 -136.32
C ARG A 242 -43.06 67.61 -137.39
N PHE A 243 -41.74 67.56 -137.21
CA PHE A 243 -40.81 68.06 -138.23
C PHE A 243 -40.91 67.27 -139.55
N SER A 244 -41.11 65.95 -139.48
CA SER A 244 -41.29 65.11 -140.66
C SER A 244 -42.61 65.40 -141.40
N ALA A 245 -43.68 65.69 -140.65
CA ALA A 245 -44.97 66.11 -141.22
C ALA A 245 -44.91 67.50 -141.88
N GLU A 246 -44.13 68.44 -141.32
CA GLU A 246 -43.90 69.75 -141.93
C GLU A 246 -43.05 69.66 -143.21
N LEU A 247 -42.06 68.77 -143.27
CA LEU A 247 -41.30 68.52 -144.51
C LEU A 247 -42.17 67.91 -145.63
N SER A 248 -43.12 67.05 -145.27
CA SER A 248 -44.04 66.40 -146.22
C SER A 248 -45.02 67.39 -146.85
N THR A 249 -45.55 68.36 -146.08
CA THR A 249 -46.42 69.43 -146.62
C THR A 249 -45.67 70.37 -147.56
N VAL A 250 -44.39 70.67 -147.30
CA VAL A 250 -43.54 71.45 -148.22
C VAL A 250 -43.30 70.70 -149.54
N SER A 251 -43.08 69.39 -149.48
CA SER A 251 -42.91 68.53 -150.66
C SER A 251 -44.18 68.46 -151.53
N ALA A 252 -45.36 68.39 -150.90
CA ALA A 252 -46.65 68.36 -151.60
C ALA A 252 -46.97 69.69 -152.32
N LEU A 253 -46.64 70.84 -151.72
CA LEU A 253 -46.79 72.15 -152.37
C LEU A 253 -45.86 72.29 -153.58
N THR A 254 -44.66 71.71 -153.52
CA THR A 254 -43.70 71.74 -154.64
C THR A 254 -44.20 70.93 -155.85
N SER A 255 -44.99 69.87 -155.62
CA SER A 255 -45.53 69.01 -156.67
C SER A 255 -46.77 69.60 -157.37
N PHE A 256 -47.50 70.51 -156.73
CA PHE A 256 -48.68 71.17 -157.31
C PHE A 256 -48.33 72.28 -158.33
N VAL A 257 -47.08 72.78 -158.30
CA VAL A 257 -46.63 73.89 -159.17
C VAL A 257 -46.29 73.46 -160.60
N MET A 258 -46.12 72.16 -160.88
CA MET A 258 -45.55 71.68 -162.16
C MET A 258 -46.56 71.24 -163.25
N LEU A 259 -47.88 71.45 -163.09
CA LEU A 259 -48.88 70.84 -164.00
C LEU A 259 -50.06 71.70 -164.50
N LEU A 260 -49.93 73.04 -164.59
CA LEU A 260 -50.87 73.85 -165.41
C LEU A 260 -50.18 74.86 -166.36
N PRO A 261 -50.78 75.14 -167.55
CA PRO A 261 -50.16 75.78 -168.71
C PRO A 261 -50.25 77.32 -168.67
N PRO A 262 -49.51 78.03 -169.56
CA PRO A 262 -49.56 79.49 -169.61
C PRO A 262 -50.85 79.96 -170.28
N LEU A 263 -51.53 80.94 -169.69
CA LEU A 263 -52.48 81.78 -170.42
C LEU A 263 -52.51 83.20 -169.84
N GLN A 264 -52.85 84.09 -170.76
CA GLN A 264 -52.83 85.55 -170.72
C GLN A 264 -53.65 86.20 -169.59
N LEU A 265 -53.32 87.50 -169.41
CA LEU A 265 -54.01 88.59 -168.71
C LEU A 265 -55.52 88.45 -168.45
N SER A 266 -55.99 88.99 -167.32
CA SER A 266 -56.84 90.21 -167.24
C SER A 266 -57.16 90.60 -165.79
N PHE A 267 -57.07 91.91 -165.50
CA PHE A 267 -57.27 92.65 -164.23
C PHE A 267 -56.19 92.56 -163.14
#